data_AF-A0A7S4CBX1-F1
#
_entry.id   AF-A0A7S4CBX1-F1
#
_cell.length_a   1.000
_cell.length_b   1.000
_cell.length_c   1.000
_cell.angle_alpha   90.00
_cell.angle_beta   90.00
_cell.angle_gamma   90.00
#
_symmetry.space_group_name_H-M   'P 1'
#
loop_
_entity.id
_entity.type
_entity.pdbx_description
1 polymer ?
#
loop_
_entity_poly.entity_id
_entity_poly.type
_entity_poly.pdbx_seq_one_letter_code
_entity_poly.pdbx_strand_id
1 'polypeptide(L)'
;FWIRVGDESIVYTGDFNTTPDRHLGAAAIDCLEPNIMISESTYATTIRDSKRVREREFLQQVHECVERGGKVLIPVFAMGRAQELCILLETYWERMKLDVPIYFSAGLVERANDYYRHFINWTNQKIKETFVQ
;
A
#
# COMPACT_ATOMS: atom_id res chain seq x y z
N PHE A 1 -11.73 -15.04 0.62
CA PHE A 1 -12.32 -16.23 -0.03
C PHE A 1 -13.64 -16.57 0.65
N TRP A 2 -14.69 -16.79 -0.14
CA TRP A 2 -15.97 -17.33 0.34
C TRP A 2 -16.10 -18.76 -0.19
N ILE A 3 -16.40 -19.70 0.70
CA ILE A 3 -16.47 -21.13 0.42
C ILE A 3 -17.82 -21.65 0.92
N ARG A 4 -18.53 -22.42 0.10
CA ARG A 4 -19.80 -23.05 0.48
C ARG A 4 -19.77 -24.54 0.14
N VAL A 5 -20.15 -25.38 1.11
CA VAL A 5 -20.26 -26.84 0.95
C VAL A 5 -21.59 -27.27 1.58
N GLY A 6 -22.57 -27.61 0.73
CA GLY A 6 -23.94 -27.83 1.18
C GLY A 6 -24.55 -26.56 1.78
N ASP A 7 -25.05 -26.69 3.01
CA ASP A 7 -25.65 -25.60 3.78
C ASP A 7 -24.63 -24.84 4.65
N GLU A 8 -23.39 -25.32 4.71
CA GLU A 8 -22.31 -24.68 5.47
C GLU A 8 -21.50 -23.73 4.59
N SER A 9 -21.12 -22.59 5.19
CA SER A 9 -20.38 -21.53 4.51
C SER A 9 -19.32 -20.90 5.39
N ILE A 10 -18.18 -20.59 4.77
CA ILE A 10 -17.00 -20.03 5.43
C ILE A 10 -16.50 -18.82 4.65
N VAL A 11 -16.15 -17.75 5.37
CA VAL A 11 -15.35 -16.64 4.85
C VAL A 11 -13.96 -16.70 5.47
N TYR A 12 -12.93 -16.78 4.63
CA TYR A 12 -11.53 -16.62 5.02
C TYR A 12 -11.00 -15.30 4.45
N THR A 13 -10.64 -14.34 5.30
CA THR A 13 -10.23 -13.00 4.85
C THR A 13 -8.80 -12.95 4.33
N GLY A 14 -7.91 -13.80 4.86
CA GLY A 14 -6.47 -13.52 4.81
C GLY A 14 -6.16 -12.19 5.48
N ASP A 15 -5.10 -11.53 5.04
CA ASP A 15 -4.77 -10.16 5.46
C ASP A 15 -5.59 -9.16 4.66
N PHE A 16 -6.24 -8.20 5.33
CA PHE A 16 -7.10 -7.23 4.67
C PHE A 16 -7.01 -5.85 5.30
N ASN A 17 -7.35 -4.84 4.50
CA ASN A 17 -7.48 -3.47 4.97
C ASN A 17 -8.70 -2.85 4.31
N THR A 18 -9.60 -2.29 5.12
CA THR A 18 -10.81 -1.61 4.65
C THR A 18 -10.55 -0.15 4.25
N THR A 19 -9.37 0.38 4.58
CA THR A 19 -8.93 1.70 4.10
C THR A 19 -8.12 1.54 2.81
N PRO A 20 -8.48 2.22 1.71
CA PRO A 20 -7.77 2.10 0.46
C PRO A 20 -6.35 2.69 0.55
N ASP A 21 -5.42 2.05 -0.16
CA ASP A 21 -4.06 2.54 -0.35
C ASP A 21 -3.93 3.39 -1.62
N ARG A 22 -2.79 4.05 -1.87
CA ARG A 22 -2.60 4.88 -3.08
C ARG A 22 -2.58 4.04 -4.34
N HIS A 23 -2.21 2.76 -4.23
CA HIS A 23 -2.19 1.82 -5.34
C HIS A 23 -3.26 0.71 -5.23
N LEU A 24 -3.75 0.35 -4.04
CA LEU A 24 -4.77 -0.69 -3.86
C LEU A 24 -6.13 -0.13 -3.43
N GLY A 25 -7.20 -0.80 -3.83
CA GLY A 25 -8.54 -0.52 -3.33
C GLY A 25 -8.73 -0.99 -1.88
N ALA A 26 -9.84 -0.58 -1.27
CA ALA A 26 -10.27 -1.14 0.01
C ALA A 26 -10.71 -2.60 -0.19
N ALA A 27 -10.47 -3.43 0.81
CA ALA A 27 -11.10 -4.75 0.88
C ALA A 27 -12.63 -4.58 0.91
N ALA A 28 -13.30 -5.30 0.02
CA ALA A 28 -14.75 -5.32 -0.09
C ALA A 28 -15.21 -6.77 -0.22
N ILE A 29 -16.35 -7.07 0.38
CA ILE A 29 -17.05 -8.34 0.25
C ILE A 29 -18.53 -8.02 0.15
N ASP A 30 -19.27 -8.86 -0.58
CA ASP A 30 -20.73 -8.75 -0.63
C ASP A 30 -21.32 -8.89 0.77
N CYS A 31 -22.59 -8.48 0.92
CA CYS A 31 -23.33 -8.67 2.17
C CYS A 31 -23.65 -10.17 2.35
N LEU A 32 -22.66 -10.93 2.81
CA LEU A 32 -22.73 -12.38 3.03
C LEU A 32 -23.07 -12.67 4.49
N GLU A 33 -23.76 -13.79 4.72
CA GLU A 33 -24.07 -14.32 6.06
C GLU A 33 -23.39 -15.68 6.24
N PRO A 34 -22.06 -15.73 6.48
CA PRO A 34 -21.35 -17.00 6.61
C PRO A 34 -21.61 -17.67 7.97
N ASN A 35 -21.60 -19.00 8.00
CA ASN A 35 -21.65 -19.78 9.25
C ASN A 35 -20.37 -19.60 10.07
N ILE A 36 -19.21 -19.51 9.39
CA ILE A 36 -17.89 -19.35 10.02
C ILE A 36 -17.11 -18.21 9.36
N MET A 37 -16.51 -17.34 10.17
CA MET A 37 -15.57 -16.32 9.72
C MET A 37 -14.18 -16.61 10.30
N ILE A 38 -13.18 -16.76 9.42
CA ILE A 38 -11.77 -16.87 9.77
C ILE A 38 -11.10 -15.56 9.34
N SER A 39 -10.68 -14.77 10.33
CA SER A 39 -10.10 -13.44 10.13
C SER A 39 -8.74 -13.31 10.80
N GLU A 40 -7.89 -12.47 10.22
CA GLU A 40 -6.71 -11.97 10.93
C GLU A 40 -7.09 -11.02 12.07
N SER A 41 -6.15 -10.78 12.98
CA SER A 41 -6.28 -9.84 14.12
C SER A 41 -5.02 -8.99 14.34
N THR A 42 -4.21 -8.80 13.29
CA THR A 42 -2.87 -8.19 13.34
C THR A 42 -2.81 -6.84 14.08
N TYR A 43 -3.88 -6.03 13.99
CA TYR A 43 -3.97 -4.73 14.68
C TYR A 43 -5.19 -4.60 15.60
N ALA A 44 -5.72 -5.71 16.12
CA ALA A 44 -7.00 -5.71 16.86
C ALA A 44 -7.09 -4.70 18.02
N THR A 45 -5.98 -4.43 18.71
CA THR A 45 -5.92 -3.48 19.84
C THR A 45 -5.25 -2.16 19.50
N THR A 46 -4.76 -2.00 18.26
CA THR A 46 -3.96 -0.85 17.86
C THR A 46 -4.84 0.20 17.19
N ILE A 47 -5.07 1.31 17.89
CA ILE A 47 -5.71 2.48 17.30
C ILE A 47 -4.69 3.19 16.43
N ARG A 48 -4.99 3.32 15.14
CA ARG A 48 -4.12 3.99 14.17
C ARG A 48 -4.62 5.38 13.88
N ASP A 49 -3.69 6.33 13.87
CA ASP A 49 -3.98 7.66 13.35
C ASP A 49 -4.40 7.61 11.88
N SER A 50 -5.13 8.65 11.48
CA SER A 50 -5.57 8.78 10.09
C SER A 50 -4.38 8.66 9.14
N LYS A 51 -4.63 8.03 7.98
CA LYS A 51 -3.61 7.85 6.94
C LYS A 51 -2.87 9.17 6.63
N ARG A 52 -3.61 10.28 6.55
CA ARG A 52 -3.07 11.62 6.28
C ARG A 52 -2.06 12.09 7.31
N VAL A 53 -2.31 11.84 8.60
CA VAL A 53 -1.41 12.25 9.69
C VAL A 53 -0.12 11.44 9.60
N ARG A 54 -0.23 10.12 9.48
CA ARG A 54 0.93 9.22 9.38
C ARG A 54 1.82 9.53 8.17
N GLU A 55 1.20 9.77 7.00
CA GLU A 55 1.94 10.16 5.80
C GLU A 55 2.66 11.49 5.97
N ARG A 56 2.01 12.49 6.58
CA ARG A 56 2.60 13.81 6.83
C ARG A 56 3.78 13.71 7.78
N GLU A 57 3.64 12.99 8.89
CA GLU A 57 4.70 12.81 9.88
C GLU A 57 5.89 12.06 9.28
N PHE A 58 5.64 11.01 8.51
CA PHE A 58 6.68 10.30 7.77
C PHE A 58 7.43 11.24 6.82
N LEU A 59 6.72 11.98 5.95
CA LEU A 59 7.33 12.90 5.00
C LEU A 59 8.11 14.01 5.69
N GLN A 60 7.59 14.54 6.79
CA GLN A 60 8.27 15.56 7.59
C GLN A 60 9.61 15.04 8.13
N GLN A 61 9.62 13.85 8.74
CA GLN A 61 10.86 13.26 9.27
C GLN A 61 11.90 13.01 8.17
N VAL A 62 11.45 12.53 7.01
CA VAL A 62 12.32 12.31 5.85
C VAL A 62 12.90 13.64 5.34
N HIS A 63 12.05 14.66 5.16
CA HIS A 63 12.48 15.98 4.69
C HIS A 63 13.49 16.62 5.66
N GLU A 64 13.16 16.69 6.95
CA GLU A 64 14.05 17.28 7.96
C GLU A 64 15.43 16.59 8.00
N CYS A 65 15.47 15.28 7.76
CA CYS A 65 16.73 14.54 7.69
C CYS A 65 17.58 14.95 6.48
N VAL A 66 16.98 15.00 5.29
CA VAL A 66 17.73 15.33 4.06
C VAL A 66 18.10 16.81 3.97
N GLU A 67 17.29 17.71 4.53
CA GLU A 67 17.59 19.14 4.62
C GLU A 67 18.84 19.41 5.46
N ARG A 68 19.08 18.59 6.50
CA ARG A 68 20.29 18.64 7.34
C ARG A 68 21.51 17.95 6.69
N GLY A 69 21.40 17.51 5.43
CA GLY A 69 22.45 16.75 4.73
C GLY A 69 22.57 15.28 5.18
N GLY A 70 21.57 14.77 5.92
CA GLY A 70 21.51 13.39 6.36
C GLY A 70 21.11 12.42 5.25
N LYS A 71 21.17 11.11 5.57
CA LYS A 71 20.71 10.02 4.68
C LYS A 71 19.59 9.26 5.35
N VAL A 72 18.55 8.95 4.58
CA VAL A 72 17.40 8.16 5.05
C VAL A 72 17.47 6.76 4.42
N LEU A 73 17.38 5.73 5.27
CA LEU A 73 17.27 4.33 4.84
C LEU A 73 15.90 3.80 5.24
N ILE A 74 15.12 3.31 4.28
CA ILE A 74 13.77 2.79 4.51
C ILE A 74 13.75 1.30 4.17
N PRO A 75 13.82 0.40 5.17
CA PRO A 75 13.75 -1.04 4.93
C PRO A 75 12.31 -1.46 4.66
N VAL A 76 12.02 -1.90 3.45
CA VAL A 76 10.71 -2.41 3.04
C VAL A 76 10.86 -3.59 2.08
N PHE A 77 9.87 -4.47 2.07
CA PHE A 77 9.80 -5.51 1.05
C PHE A 77 9.62 -4.89 -0.34
N ALA A 78 10.21 -5.52 -1.35
CA ALA A 78 10.20 -5.04 -2.73
C ALA A 78 8.79 -4.98 -3.38
N MET A 79 7.79 -5.62 -2.78
CA MET A 79 6.41 -5.64 -3.25
C MET A 79 5.42 -5.18 -2.18
N GLY A 80 4.41 -4.42 -2.59
CA GLY A 80 3.35 -3.87 -1.75
C GLY A 80 3.74 -2.51 -1.17
N ARG A 81 4.33 -2.49 0.03
CA ARG A 81 4.59 -1.23 0.75
C ARG A 81 5.63 -0.34 0.05
N ALA A 82 6.58 -0.92 -0.67
CA ALA A 82 7.55 -0.16 -1.45
C ALA A 82 6.85 0.73 -2.49
N GLN A 83 5.92 0.19 -3.28
CA GLN A 83 5.18 0.94 -4.31
C GLN A 83 4.38 2.10 -3.71
N GLU A 84 3.73 1.89 -2.56
CA GLU A 84 3.02 2.96 -1.83
C GLU A 84 3.96 4.12 -1.45
N LEU A 85 5.15 3.79 -0.93
CA LEU A 85 6.13 4.79 -0.52
C LEU A 85 6.75 5.51 -1.72
N CYS A 86 7.00 4.81 -2.84
CA CYS A 86 7.48 5.43 -4.07
C CYS A 86 6.54 6.55 -4.52
N ILE A 87 5.24 6.24 -4.66
CA ILE A 87 4.22 7.20 -5.09
C ILE A 87 4.12 8.37 -4.09
N LEU A 88 4.18 8.08 -2.79
CA LEU A 88 4.11 9.10 -1.74
C LEU A 88 5.31 10.06 -1.78
N LEU A 89 6.52 9.52 -1.89
CA LEU A 89 7.76 10.30 -1.92
C LEU A 89 7.88 11.10 -3.22
N GLU A 90 7.60 10.49 -4.37
CA GLU A 90 7.63 11.16 -5.68
C GLU A 90 6.68 12.36 -5.71
N THR A 91 5.42 12.16 -5.31
CA THR A 91 4.42 13.25 -5.23
C THR A 91 4.89 14.38 -4.31
N TYR A 92 5.58 14.07 -3.21
CA TYR A 92 6.08 15.07 -2.27
C TYR A 92 7.30 15.81 -2.80
N TRP A 93 8.23 15.08 -3.43
CA TRP A 93 9.44 15.61 -4.04
C TRP A 93 9.12 16.64 -5.12
N GLU A 94 8.18 16.30 -6.01
CA GLU A 94 7.72 17.23 -7.06
C GLU A 94 7.10 18.50 -6.48
N ARG A 95 6.25 18.36 -5.45
CA ARG A 95 5.57 19.50 -4.82
C ARG A 95 6.53 20.44 -4.09
N MET A 96 7.51 19.88 -3.41
CA MET A 96 8.49 20.63 -2.62
C MET A 96 9.72 21.04 -3.44
N LYS A 97 9.83 20.56 -4.69
CA LYS A 97 10.97 20.78 -5.60
C LYS A 97 12.31 20.41 -4.96
N LEU A 98 12.36 19.19 -4.39
CA LEU A 98 13.57 18.68 -3.76
C LEU A 98 14.48 18.02 -4.80
N ASP A 99 15.76 18.40 -4.81
CA ASP A 99 16.77 17.86 -5.73
C ASP A 99 17.53 16.64 -5.15
N VAL A 100 17.18 16.21 -3.94
CA VAL A 100 17.84 15.09 -3.27
C VAL A 100 17.48 13.77 -3.97
N PRO A 101 18.45 12.96 -4.44
CA PRO A 101 18.15 11.74 -5.17
C PRO A 101 17.54 10.66 -4.26
N ILE A 102 16.51 9.98 -4.78
CA ILE A 102 15.92 8.79 -4.15
C ILE A 102 16.44 7.55 -4.89
N TYR A 103 17.01 6.61 -4.15
CA TYR A 103 17.55 5.36 -4.69
C TYR A 103 16.72 4.16 -4.24
N PHE A 104 16.62 3.17 -5.13
CA PHE A 104 16.02 1.87 -4.82
C PHE A 104 17.05 0.77 -5.03
N SER A 105 16.98 -0.27 -4.20
CA SER A 105 17.79 -1.47 -4.41
C SER A 105 17.39 -2.13 -5.73
N ALA A 106 18.36 -2.26 -6.64
CA ALA A 106 18.19 -2.91 -7.93
C ALA A 106 17.75 -4.38 -7.81
N GLY A 107 17.13 -4.92 -8.87
CA GLY A 107 16.79 -6.33 -9.02
C GLY A 107 15.32 -6.66 -8.72
N LEU A 108 14.98 -6.90 -7.46
CA LEU A 108 13.62 -7.35 -7.07
C LEU A 108 12.55 -6.31 -7.33
N VAL A 109 12.84 -5.02 -7.09
CA VAL A 109 11.89 -3.93 -7.31
C VAL A 109 11.61 -3.73 -8.80
N GLU A 110 12.62 -3.87 -9.66
CA GLU A 110 12.46 -3.72 -11.11
C GLU A 110 11.55 -4.82 -11.68
N ARG A 111 11.81 -6.08 -11.32
CA ARG A 111 10.93 -7.20 -11.68
C ARG A 111 9.53 -7.04 -11.10
N ALA A 112 9.43 -6.59 -9.85
CA ALA A 112 8.14 -6.32 -9.21
C ALA A 112 7.35 -5.25 -9.96
N ASN A 113 8.00 -4.21 -10.46
CA ASN A 113 7.37 -3.15 -11.24
C ASN A 113 6.87 -3.67 -12.59
N ASP A 114 7.61 -4.58 -13.24
CA ASP A 114 7.15 -5.23 -14.47
C ASP A 114 5.87 -6.05 -14.23
N TYR A 115 5.83 -6.85 -13.16
CA TYR A 115 4.61 -7.56 -12.77
C TYR A 115 3.47 -6.60 -12.43
N TYR A 116 3.75 -5.51 -11.72
CA TYR A 116 2.75 -4.50 -11.39
C TYR A 116 2.08 -3.90 -12.63
N ARG A 117 2.85 -3.62 -13.69
CA ARG A 117 2.32 -3.13 -14.97
C ARG A 117 1.38 -4.14 -15.62
N HIS A 118 1.75 -5.42 -15.62
CA HIS A 118 0.90 -6.48 -16.19
C HIS A 118 -0.42 -6.68 -15.42
N PHE A 119 -0.42 -6.44 -14.11
CA PHE A 119 -1.59 -6.64 -13.24
C PHE A 119 -2.27 -5.35 -12.79
N ILE A 120 -2.12 -4.26 -13.55
CA ILE A 120 -2.70 -2.95 -13.21
C ILE A 120 -4.24 -2.97 -13.06
N ASN A 121 -4.91 -3.96 -13.64
CA ASN A 121 -6.35 -4.16 -13.45
C ASN A 121 -6.75 -4.45 -11.99
N TRP A 122 -5.80 -4.84 -11.14
CA TRP A 122 -6.01 -5.09 -9.71
C TRP A 122 -5.71 -3.89 -8.82
N THR A 123 -5.17 -2.79 -9.38
CA THR A 123 -4.94 -1.55 -8.63
C THR A 123 -6.22 -0.72 -8.54
N ASN A 124 -6.20 0.35 -7.76
CA ASN A 124 -7.33 1.29 -7.70
C ASN A 124 -7.51 2.05 -9.04
N GLN A 125 -8.69 2.67 -9.19
CA GLN A 125 -9.09 3.37 -10.41
C GLN A 125 -8.13 4.52 -10.78
N LYS A 126 -7.61 5.22 -9.77
CA LYS A 126 -6.69 6.35 -9.97
C LYS A 126 -5.40 5.91 -10.69
N ILE A 127 -4.84 4.77 -10.29
CA ILE A 127 -3.65 4.21 -10.96
C ILE A 127 -4.00 3.75 -12.37
N LYS A 128 -5.14 3.07 -12.58
CA LYS A 128 -5.55 2.65 -13.93
C LYS A 128 -5.61 3.83 -14.90
N GLU A 129 -6.20 4.95 -14.51
CA GLU A 129 -6.30 6.14 -15.34
C GLU A 129 -4.95 6.79 -15.66
N THR A 130 -3.97 6.68 -14.76
CA THR A 130 -2.63 7.27 -14.93
C THR A 130 -1.78 6.49 -15.95
N PHE A 131 -2.03 5.20 -16.14
CA PHE A 131 -1.21 4.29 -16.95
C PHE A 131 -1.90 3.79 -18.24
N VAL A 132 -3.11 4.27 -18.55
CA VAL A 132 -3.86 3.93 -19.80
C VAL A 132 -3.55 4.94 -20.94
N GLN A 133 -2.39 5.60 -20.91
CA GLN A 133 -1.84 6.35 -22.04
C GLN A 133 -0.75 5.57 -22.75
#